data_AF-A0A1G2TB40-F1
#
_entry.id   AF-A0A1G2TB40-F1
#
_cell.length_a   1.000
_cell.length_b   1.000
_cell.length_c   1.000
_cell.angle_alpha   90.00
_cell.angle_beta   90.00
_cell.angle_gamma   90.00
#
_symmetry.space_group_name_H-M   'P 1'
#
loop_
_entity.id
_entity.type
_entity.pdbx_description
1 polymer ?
#
loop_
_entity_poly.entity_id
_entity_poly.type
_entity_poly.pdbx_seq_one_letter_code
_entity_poly.pdbx_strand_id
1 'polypeptide(L)' 'MKKQNEKTEEVNLNDILKKLAQIVSWFESQSELDVEKGLEYVKEGAQLIKFSRSRLSEIENEFKEIKKEISK' A
#
# COMPACT_ATOMS: atom_id res chain seq x y z
N MET A 1 -1.68 29.31 19.31
CA MET A 1 -2.53 28.12 19.58
C MET A 1 -3.60 28.08 18.49
N LYS A 2 -3.79 27.08 17.62
CA LYS A 2 -3.28 25.72 17.42
C LYS A 2 -3.23 25.51 15.89
N LYS A 3 -2.08 25.18 15.30
CA LYS A 3 -2.06 24.62 13.94
C LYS A 3 -2.53 23.18 14.08
N GLN A 4 -3.72 22.90 13.55
CA GLN A 4 -4.32 21.57 13.56
C GLN A 4 -3.48 20.65 12.66
N ASN A 5 -3.20 19.47 13.21
CA ASN A 5 -2.52 18.32 12.63
C ASN A 5 -2.69 18.19 11.11
N GLU A 6 -1.61 18.43 10.37
CA GLU A 6 -1.30 17.69 9.15
C GLU A 6 -1.02 16.24 9.58
N LYS A 7 -2.07 15.46 9.81
CA LYS A 7 -1.95 14.00 9.69
C LYS A 7 -1.61 13.78 8.23
N THR A 8 -0.32 13.57 7.92
CA THR A 8 0.09 12.80 6.76
C THR A 8 -0.87 11.63 6.65
N GLU A 9 -1.67 11.60 5.59
CA GLU A 9 -2.56 10.48 5.31
C GLU A 9 -1.69 9.23 5.28
N GLU A 10 -1.67 8.52 6.40
CA GLU A 10 -0.97 7.27 6.55
C GLU A 10 -1.70 6.31 5.62
N VAL A 11 -1.18 6.19 4.40
CA VAL A 11 -1.79 5.38 3.35
C VAL A 11 -1.91 3.97 3.90
N ASN A 12 -3.13 3.59 4.29
CA ASN A 12 -3.36 2.31 4.96
C ASN A 12 -3.30 1.17 3.92
N LEU A 13 -3.09 -0.05 4.40
CA LEU A 13 -2.93 -1.22 3.54
C LEU A 13 -4.13 -1.45 2.60
N ASN A 14 -5.36 -1.17 3.06
CA ASN A 14 -6.56 -1.33 2.23
C ASN A 14 -6.54 -0.41 1.02
N ASP A 15 -6.12 0.84 1.19
CA ASP A 15 -6.10 1.80 0.09
C ASP A 15 -5.00 1.46 -0.93
N ILE A 16 -3.89 0.87 -0.48
CA ILE A 16 -2.86 0.34 -1.37
C ILE A 16 -3.37 -0.83 -2.19
N LEU A 17 -4.07 -1.77 -1.54
CA LEU A 17 -4.66 -2.91 -2.24
C LEU A 17 -5.69 -2.45 -3.28
N LYS A 18 -6.50 -1.44 -2.96
CA LYS A 18 -7.41 -0.81 -3.94
C LYS A 18 -6.66 -0.21 -5.13
N LYS A 19 -5.58 0.54 -4.89
CA LYS A 19 -4.76 1.12 -5.97
C LYS A 19 -4.11 0.04 -6.84
N LEU A 20 -3.58 -1.02 -6.23
CA LEU A 20 -3.03 -2.16 -6.97
C LEU A 20 -4.10 -2.83 -7.83
N ALA A 21 -5.32 -3.01 -7.31
CA ALA A 21 -6.44 -3.55 -8.08
C ALA A 21 -6.85 -2.62 -9.25
N GLN A 22 -6.80 -1.30 -9.05
CA GLN A 22 -7.04 -0.32 -10.12
C GLN A 22 -5.98 -0.40 -11.21
N ILE A 23 -4.71 -0.55 -10.85
CA ILE A 23 -3.61 -0.74 -11.80
C ILE A 23 -3.84 -2.01 -12.64
N VAL A 24 -4.17 -3.13 -11.98
CA VAL A 24 -4.47 -4.40 -12.69
C VAL A 24 -5.67 -4.23 -13.63
N SER A 25 -6.76 -3.62 -13.14
CA SER A 25 -7.95 -3.37 -13.94
C SER A 25 -7.66 -2.47 -15.15
N TRP A 26 -6.77 -1.48 -15.00
CA TRP A 26 -6.33 -0.68 -16.13
C TRP A 26 -5.66 -1.55 -17.20
N PHE A 27 -4.69 -2.40 -16.82
CA PHE A 27 -4.01 -3.31 -17.77
C PHE A 27 -4.99 -4.25 -18.48
N GLU A 28 -5.93 -4.85 -17.74
CA GLU A 28 -6.92 -5.78 -18.29
C GLU A 28 -7.93 -5.12 -19.24
N SER A 29 -8.18 -3.81 -19.06
CA SER A 29 -9.11 -3.06 -19.91
C SER A 29 -8.52 -2.60 -21.25
N GLN A 30 -7.20 -2.75 -21.46
CA GLN A 30 -6.55 -2.28 -22.68
C GLN A 30 -6.73 -3.28 -23.84
N SER A 31 -7.38 -2.86 -24.92
CA SER A 31 -7.43 -3.64 -26.18
C SER A 31 -6.12 -3.55 -26.96
N GLU A 32 -5.48 -2.38 -26.92
CA GLU A 32 -4.11 -2.13 -27.38
C GLU A 32 -3.36 -1.45 -26.25
N LEU A 33 -2.19 -2.00 -25.90
CA LEU A 33 -1.45 -1.56 -24.72
C LEU A 33 -0.60 -0.33 -25.03
N ASP A 34 -0.88 0.78 -24.35
CA ASP A 34 0.06 1.91 -24.23
C ASP A 34 1.23 1.51 -23.33
N VAL A 35 2.39 1.30 -23.94
CA VAL A 35 3.61 0.81 -23.25
C VAL A 35 4.22 1.87 -22.34
N GLU A 36 4.15 3.16 -22.70
CA GLU A 36 4.71 4.24 -21.87
C GLU A 36 3.92 4.36 -20.57
N LYS A 37 2.59 4.42 -20.69
CA LYS A 37 1.69 4.44 -19.53
C LYS A 37 1.75 3.15 -18.72
N GLY A 38 1.89 2.00 -19.40
CA GLY A 38 2.12 0.72 -18.74
C GLY A 38 3.38 0.74 -17.86
N LEU A 39 4.48 1.31 -18.35
CA LEU A 39 5.72 1.44 -17.59
C LEU A 39 5.56 2.33 -16.34
N GLU A 40 4.76 3.40 -16.43
CA GLU A 40 4.43 4.23 -15.27
C GLU A 40 3.69 3.43 -14.19
N TYR A 41 2.65 2.69 -14.57
CA TYR A 41 1.89 1.88 -13.62
C TYR A 41 2.69 0.71 -13.04
N VAL A 42 3.63 0.13 -13.78
CA VAL A 42 4.56 -0.87 -13.23
C VAL A 42 5.44 -0.25 -12.14
N LYS A 43 5.96 0.97 -12.36
CA LYS A 43 6.77 1.67 -11.36
C LYS A 43 5.94 2.02 -10.12
N GLU A 44 4.72 2.52 -10.31
CA GLU A 44 3.81 2.81 -9.20
C GLU A 44 3.47 1.54 -8.41
N GLY A 45 3.09 0.47 -9.09
CA GLY A 45 2.81 -0.83 -8.48
C GLY A 45 3.99 -1.36 -7.67
N ALA A 46 5.22 -1.24 -8.19
CA ALA A 46 6.43 -1.63 -7.46
C ALA A 46 6.62 -0.84 -6.15
N GLN A 47 6.35 0.48 -6.17
CA GLN A 47 6.41 1.31 -4.96
C GLN A 47 5.32 0.93 -3.95
N LEU A 48 4.09 0.70 -4.42
CA LEU A 48 2.96 0.28 -3.59
C LEU A 48 3.23 -1.08 -2.91
N ILE A 49 3.80 -2.05 -3.63
CA ILE A 49 4.19 -3.35 -3.09
C ILE A 49 5.29 -3.19 -2.02
N LYS A 50 6.29 -2.35 -2.28
CA LYS A 50 7.37 -2.08 -1.32
C LYS A 50 6.81 -1.53 -0.01
N PHE A 51 5.91 -0.55 -0.08
CA PHE A 51 5.27 0.01 1.11
C PHE A 51 4.41 -1.05 1.83
N SER A 52 3.61 -1.83 1.08
CA SER A 52 2.75 -2.88 1.63
C SER A 52 3.55 -3.88 2.47
N ARG A 53 4.73 -4.29 1.98
CA ARG A 53 5.63 -5.19 2.72
C ARG A 53 6.10 -4.58 4.03
N SER A 54 6.47 -3.30 4.04
CA SER A 54 6.86 -2.59 5.28
C SER A 54 5.71 -2.61 6.29
N ARG A 55 4.51 -2.22 5.86
CA ARG A 55 3.35 -2.14 6.75
C ARG A 55 2.94 -3.51 7.30
N LEU A 56 3.04 -4.56 6.49
CA LEU A 56 2.80 -5.94 6.95
C LEU A 56 3.81 -6.37 8.02
N SER A 57 5.10 -6.03 7.86
CA SER A 57 6.11 -6.32 8.88
C SER A 57 5.87 -5.57 10.19
N GLU A 58 5.41 -4.32 10.13
CA GLU A 58 5.00 -3.57 11.32
C GLU A 58 3.82 -4.25 12.04
N ILE A 59 2.77 -4.59 11.30
CA ILE A 59 1.59 -5.29 11.83
C ILE A 59 2.01 -6.63 12.47
N GLU A 60 2.88 -7.41 11.82
CA GLU A 60 3.38 -8.68 12.36
C GLU A 60 4.10 -8.46 13.70
N ASN A 61 4.89 -7.40 13.83
CA ASN A 61 5.57 -7.05 15.08
C ASN A 61 4.59 -6.65 16.18
N GLU A 62 3.55 -5.87 15.85
CA GLU A 62 2.47 -5.52 16.79
C GLU A 62 1.79 -6.80 17.34
N PHE A 63 1.47 -7.77 16.47
CA PHE A 63 0.93 -9.06 16.89
C PHE A 63 1.88 -9.85 17.81
N LYS A 64 3.19 -9.82 17.54
CA LYS A 64 4.19 -10.48 18.39
C LYS A 64 4.23 -9.88 19.79
N GLU A 65 4.14 -8.55 19.92
CA GLU A 65 4.11 -7.89 21.23
C GLU A 65 2.84 -8.23 22.00
N ILE A 66 1.66 -8.20 21.35
CA ILE A 66 0.39 -8.62 21.97
C ILE A 66 0.48 -10.06 22.49
N LYS A 67 1.07 -10.98 21.71
CA LYS A 67 1.27 -12.37 22.14
C LYS A 67 2.14 -12.48 23.39
N LYS A 68 3.20 -11.66 23.50
CA LYS A 68 4.05 -11.62 24.69
C LYS A 68 3.30 -11.10 25.91
N GLU A 69 2.44 -10.10 25.74
CA GLU A 69 1.61 -9.55 26.82
C GLU A 69 0.60 -10.57 27.34
N ILE A 70 -0.06 -11.32 26.45
CA ILE A 70 -1.04 -12.37 26.83
C ILE A 70 -0.37 -13.57 27.50
N SER A 71 0.90 -13.86 27.17
CA SER A 71 1.64 -15.00 27.70
C SER A 71 2.42 -14.70 28.99
N LYS A 72 2.31 -13.49 29.53
CA LYS A 72 2.84 -13.10 30.85
C LYS A 72 1.84 -13.44 31.95
#